data_AF-A0A6B7PWL7-F1
#
_entry.id   AF-A0A6B7PWL7-F1
#
_cell.length_a   1.000
_cell.length_b   1.000
_cell.length_c   1.000
_cell.angle_alpha   90.00
_cell.angle_beta   90.00
_cell.angle_gamma   90.00
#
_symmetry.space_group_name_H-M   'P 1'
#
loop_
_entity.id
_entity.type
_entity.pdbx_description
1 polymer ?
#
loop_
_entity_poly.entity_id
_entity_poly.type
_entity_poly.pdbx_seq_one_letter_code
_entity_poly.pdbx_strand_id
1 'polypeptide(L)' 'MWGDGWGWALFKADAPAKNVAVSYEADCMGCHVPAAKTDRVFIQGYPTLTQH' A
#
# COMPACT_ATOMS: atom_id res chain seq x y z
N MET A 1 4.53 -0.25 9.38
CA MET A 1 4.11 -1.54 9.96
C MET A 1 4.41 -2.64 8.94
N TRP A 2 4.53 -3.90 9.36
CA TRP A 2 4.80 -5.03 8.47
C TRP A 2 3.62 -6.01 8.52
N GLY A 3 3.19 -6.52 7.37
CA GLY A 3 2.08 -7.48 7.26
C GLY A 3 1.89 -7.98 5.84
N ASP A 4 1.50 -9.25 5.68
CA ASP A 4 1.31 -9.93 4.39
C ASP A 4 2.51 -9.84 3.43
N GLY A 5 3.74 -9.77 3.96
CA GLY A 5 4.96 -9.60 3.16
C GLY A 5 5.27 -8.16 2.73
N TRP A 6 4.43 -7.18 3.12
CA TRP A 6 4.56 -5.77 2.76
C TRP A 6 4.89 -4.86 3.95
N GLY A 7 5.65 -3.81 3.67
CA GLY A 7 5.86 -2.68 4.58
C GLY A 7 4.89 -1.55 4.28
N TRP A 8 4.00 -1.23 5.22
CA TRP A 8 2.96 -0.20 5.07
C TRP A 8 3.33 1.06 5.86
N ALA A 9 3.20 2.23 5.22
CA ALA A 9 3.40 3.52 5.86
C ALA A 9 2.60 4.63 5.20
N LEU A 10 2.19 5.61 5.99
CA LEU A 10 1.62 6.87 5.53
C LEU A 10 2.39 8.02 6.17
N PHE A 11 2.99 8.88 5.34
CA PHE A 11 3.64 10.11 5.78
C PHE A 11 2.85 11.29 5.23
N LYS A 12 2.37 12.16 6.13
CA LYS A 12 1.62 13.36 5.74
C LYS A 12 2.56 14.55 5.65
N ALA A 13 2.18 15.57 4.88
CA ALA A 13 3.00 16.77 4.68
C ALA A 13 3.29 17.54 5.98
N ASP A 14 2.38 17.48 6.96
CA ASP A 14 2.54 18.06 8.30
C ASP A 14 3.38 17.20 9.25
N ALA A 15 3.69 15.95 8.87
CA ALA A 15 4.49 15.02 9.65
C ALA A 15 5.38 14.13 8.75
N PRO A 16 6.28 14.70 7.94
CA PRO A 16 6.98 13.98 6.86
C PRO A 16 7.98 12.94 7.36
N ALA A 17 8.44 13.06 8.62
CA ALA A 17 9.39 12.14 9.23
C ALA A 17 8.71 11.03 10.07
N LYS A 18 7.38 11.02 10.16
CA LYS A 18 6.64 10.10 11.02
C LYS A 18 5.61 9.32 10.19
N ASN A 19 5.67 7.99 10.30
CA ASN A 19 4.57 7.16 9.84
C ASN A 19 3.37 7.39 10.77
N VAL A 20 2.28 7.93 10.22
CA VAL A 20 1.06 8.26 10.97
C VAL A 20 -0.02 7.20 10.85
N ALA A 21 0.19 6.14 10.05
CA ALA A 21 -0.73 5.00 10.01
C ALA A 21 -0.69 4.24 11.35
N VAL A 22 -1.86 3.85 11.83
CA VAL A 22 -2.08 3.23 13.14
C VAL A 22 -2.14 1.71 13.00
N SER A 23 -2.85 1.19 11.98
CA SER A 23 -2.97 -0.24 11.70
C SER A 23 -3.01 -0.46 10.20
N TYR A 24 -2.26 -1.45 9.70
CA TYR A 24 -2.28 -1.71 8.26
C TYR A 24 -3.62 -2.34 7.84
N GLU A 25 -4.26 -3.10 8.73
CA GLU A 25 -5.59 -3.69 8.54
C GLU A 25 -6.66 -2.60 8.40
N ALA A 26 -6.65 -1.61 9.29
CA ALA A 26 -7.62 -0.52 9.28
C ALA A 26 -7.32 0.52 8.19
N ASP A 27 -6.06 0.91 8.03
CA ASP A 27 -5.69 2.07 7.22
C ASP A 27 -5.31 1.70 5.78
N CYS A 28 -4.95 0.45 5.50
CA CYS A 28 -4.45 0.03 4.18
C CYS A 28 -5.30 -1.08 3.56
N MET A 29 -5.63 -2.14 4.32
CA MET A 29 -6.18 -3.36 3.73
C MET A 29 -7.57 -3.19 3.13
N GLY A 30 -8.41 -2.30 3.69
CA GLY A 30 -9.71 -2.00 3.09
C GLY A 30 -9.63 -1.64 1.60
N CYS A 31 -8.59 -0.90 1.20
CA CYS A 31 -8.38 -0.49 -0.19
C CYS A 31 -7.49 -1.45 -0.99
N HIS A 32 -6.58 -2.19 -0.35
CA HIS A 32 -5.60 -3.03 -1.04
C HIS A 32 -5.98 -4.51 -1.15
N VAL A 33 -6.95 -5.00 -0.38
CA VAL A 33 -7.52 -6.36 -0.52
C VAL A 33 -8.05 -6.63 -1.95
N PRO A 34 -8.73 -5.71 -2.66
CA PRO A 34 -9.13 -5.91 -4.05
C PRO A 34 -7.95 -6.19 -5.00
N ALA A 35 -6.76 -5.66 -4.71
CA ALA A 35 -5.53 -5.89 -5.47
C ALA A 35 -4.77 -7.14 -5.04
N ALA A 36 -5.38 -8.05 -4.26
CA ALA A 36 -4.68 -9.21 -3.72
C ALA A 36 -4.06 -10.14 -4.78
N LYS A 37 -4.67 -10.24 -5.96
CA LYS A 37 -4.20 -11.07 -7.08
C LYS A 37 -2.93 -10.52 -7.76
N THR A 38 -2.63 -9.25 -7.54
CA THR A 38 -1.49 -8.54 -8.12
C THR A 38 -0.58 -8.05 -6.99
N ASP A 39 -0.49 -8.89 -5.95
CA ASP A 39 0.32 -8.65 -4.75
C ASP A 39 0.10 -7.26 -4.13
N ARG A 40 -1.17 -6.90 -3.92
CA ARG A 40 -1.62 -5.63 -3.31
C ARG A 40 -1.29 -4.36 -4.13
N VAL A 41 -0.77 -4.49 -5.35
CA VAL A 41 -0.49 -3.38 -6.28
C VAL A 41 -1.54 -3.31 -7.37
N PHE A 42 -2.13 -2.13 -7.61
CA PHE A 42 -3.03 -1.89 -8.74
C PHE A 42 -2.24 -1.70 -10.06
N ILE A 43 -1.68 -2.78 -10.59
CA ILE A 43 -0.81 -2.78 -11.79
C ILE A 43 -1.47 -2.16 -13.03
N GLN A 44 -2.80 -2.08 -13.08
CA GLN A 44 -3.56 -1.46 -14.17
C GLN A 44 -3.23 0.02 -14.34
N GLY A 45 -2.80 0.70 -13.27
CA GLY A 45 -2.35 2.09 -13.31
C GLY A 45 -0.89 2.26 -13.73
N TYR A 46 -0.16 1.17 -13.96
CA TYR A 46 1.28 1.17 -14.23
C TYR A 46 1.61 0.42 -15.52
N PRO A 47 1.47 1.05 -16.70
CA PRO A 47 1.80 0.41 -17.99
C PRO A 47 3.23 -0.11 -18.08
N THR A 48 4.16 0.46 -17.31
CA THR A 48 5.56 0.04 -17.23
C THR A 48 5.76 -1.29 -16.49
N LEU A 49 4.77 -1.76 -15.71
CA LEU A 49 4.84 -3.02 -14.96
C LEU A 49 4.21 -4.19 -15.72
N THR A 50 3.42 -3.92 -16.76
CA THR A 50 2.86 -4.97 -17.63
C THR A 50 3.85 -5.27 -18.74
N GLN A 51 4.33 -6.52 -18.83
CA GLN A 51 5.13 -6.95 -19.97
C GLN A 51 4.30 -6.93 -21.25
N HIS A 52 4.90 -6.45 -22.35
CA HIS A 52 4.31 -6.42 -23.69
C HIS A 52 4.21 -7.80 -24.32
#